data_AF-A0A2A4Q2U6-F1
#
_entry.id   AF-A0A2A4Q2U6-F1
#
_cell.length_a   1.000
_cell.length_b   1.000
_cell.length_c   1.000
_cell.angle_alpha   90.00
_cell.angle_beta   90.00
_cell.angle_gamma   90.00
#
_symmetry.space_group_name_H-M   'P 1'
#
loop_
_entity.id
_entity.type
_entity.pdbx_description
1 polymer ?
#
loop_
_entity_poly.entity_id
_entity_poly.type
_entity_poly.pdbx_seq_one_letter_code
_entity_poly.pdbx_strand_id
1 'polypeptide(L)'
;DPLTAQTVKVYLVAETFFSSSLYYSNKKFKLGNPQIEDDEGDYDLDPSKEIASVSLKPESGDTIKIKFNDVLFGPEDSLLVNNNAFQSLIRGFYITTDTTNPGGIFYLDFLSPATKLTLYYNDSLSFDFKINSASATINHFEHSYSGTEVESQLNDSTVGDSLVYVQAMAGVKTKINFPFLSEWAKNENIAINKAELVITVLDGGTLLTHPSPEALFLLGAGANPLTNDLLEGVSYFGGTYDLASKQYKFNIARHIHEILYQGLPNDGLFLIVPNNFLVTGSVVSANRAVIGGGSNSSIRMKLNLTYTVL
;
A
#
# COMPACT_ATOMS: atom_id res chain seq x y z
N ASP A 1 -7.23 -6.62 15.36
CA ASP A 1 -7.04 -5.69 16.50
C ASP A 1 -5.61 -5.71 16.97
N PRO A 2 -5.03 -4.56 17.35
CA PRO A 2 -3.66 -4.54 17.85
C PRO A 2 -3.59 -5.30 19.18
N LEU A 3 -2.52 -6.07 19.38
CA LEU A 3 -2.34 -6.84 20.63
C LEU A 3 -2.09 -5.91 21.82
N THR A 4 -1.52 -4.74 21.54
CA THR A 4 -1.10 -3.67 22.46
C THR A 4 -1.83 -2.36 22.16
N ALA A 5 -1.95 -1.48 23.15
CA ALA A 5 -2.41 -0.11 22.88
C ALA A 5 -1.33 0.63 22.08
N GLN A 6 -1.77 1.45 21.12
CA GLN A 6 -0.90 2.32 20.33
C GLN A 6 -1.27 3.77 20.61
N THR A 7 -0.27 4.63 20.64
CA THR A 7 -0.44 6.07 20.85
C THR A 7 -0.58 6.75 19.51
N VAL A 8 -1.79 7.20 19.19
CA VAL A 8 -2.03 8.10 18.06
C VAL A 8 -1.52 9.48 18.43
N LYS A 9 -0.76 10.11 17.53
CA LYS A 9 -0.21 11.46 17.66
C LYS A 9 -0.67 12.31 16.49
N VAL A 10 -0.93 13.59 16.77
CA VAL A 10 -1.40 14.56 15.78
C VAL A 10 -0.47 15.76 15.76
N TYR A 11 -0.07 16.16 14.56
CA TYR A 11 0.75 17.33 14.27
C TYR A 11 0.02 18.21 13.25
N LEU A 12 0.37 19.50 13.22
CA LEU A 12 -0.04 20.40 12.13
C LEU A 12 0.90 20.24 10.94
N VAL A 13 0.35 20.28 9.73
CA VAL A 13 1.13 20.40 8.50
C VAL A 13 1.45 21.88 8.28
N ALA A 14 2.72 22.20 8.14
CA ALA A 14 3.22 23.55 7.95
C ALA A 14 3.16 24.01 6.49
N GLU A 15 3.29 23.11 5.50
CA GLU A 15 3.24 23.47 4.08
C GLU A 15 1.83 23.34 3.47
N THR A 16 1.56 24.07 2.39
CA THR A 16 0.27 23.97 1.68
C THR A 16 0.28 22.75 0.74
N PHE A 17 -0.85 22.02 0.69
CA PHE A 17 -1.03 20.90 -0.22
C PHE A 17 -2.46 20.83 -0.76
N PHE A 18 -2.62 20.31 -1.98
CA PHE A 18 -3.86 20.44 -2.75
C PHE A 18 -4.35 19.10 -3.28
N SER A 19 -5.67 18.89 -3.30
CA SER A 19 -6.27 17.65 -3.82
C SER A 19 -6.04 17.45 -5.33
N SER A 20 -5.72 18.53 -6.06
CA SER A 20 -5.36 18.50 -7.48
C SER A 20 -3.92 18.09 -7.76
N SER A 21 -3.09 17.95 -6.73
CA SER A 21 -1.67 17.62 -6.88
C SER A 21 -1.42 16.12 -6.69
N LEU A 22 -0.40 15.61 -7.38
CA LEU A 22 0.07 14.22 -7.21
C LEU A 22 1.07 14.15 -6.07
N TYR A 23 0.82 13.27 -5.11
CA TYR A 23 1.73 12.97 -4.00
C TYR A 23 2.04 11.48 -3.96
N TYR A 24 3.31 11.17 -3.76
CA TYR A 24 3.77 9.81 -3.55
C TYR A 24 3.70 9.44 -2.06
N SER A 25 3.55 8.15 -1.77
CA SER A 25 3.44 7.64 -0.40
C SER A 25 4.71 7.78 0.45
N ASN A 26 5.82 8.22 -0.14
CA ASN A 26 7.04 8.58 0.57
C ASN A 26 7.20 10.09 0.76
N LYS A 27 6.20 10.91 0.37
CA LYS A 27 6.21 12.35 0.60
C LYS A 27 6.28 12.61 2.11
N LYS A 28 7.31 13.34 2.51
CA LYS A 28 7.48 13.87 3.87
C LYS A 28 6.97 15.32 3.88
N PHE A 29 5.97 15.57 4.72
CA PHE A 29 5.36 16.89 4.88
C PHE A 29 6.09 17.69 5.94
N LYS A 30 6.21 19.01 5.73
CA LYS A 30 6.73 19.91 6.78
C LYS A 30 5.73 19.95 7.93
N LEU A 31 6.20 19.80 9.16
CA LEU A 31 5.35 19.75 10.35
C LEU A 31 5.65 20.91 11.29
N GLY A 32 4.60 21.54 11.80
CA GLY A 32 4.72 22.74 12.63
C GLY A 32 3.49 23.64 12.54
N ASN A 33 3.46 24.67 13.39
CA ASN A 33 2.38 25.66 13.38
C ASN A 33 2.57 26.63 12.19
N PRO A 34 1.66 26.68 11.20
CA PRO A 34 1.79 27.55 10.02
C PRO A 34 1.82 29.06 10.31
N GLN A 35 1.46 29.46 11.54
CA GLN A 35 1.49 30.86 11.99
C GLN A 35 2.82 31.25 12.64
N ILE A 36 3.67 30.28 13.01
CA ILE A 36 4.92 30.49 13.74
C ILE A 36 6.10 30.05 12.87
N GLU A 37 5.99 28.89 12.24
CA GLU A 37 6.98 28.36 11.32
C GLU A 37 6.68 28.90 9.92
N ASP A 38 7.71 29.40 9.24
CA ASP A 38 7.62 29.72 7.83
C ASP A 38 7.58 28.44 6.99
N ASP A 39 7.50 28.60 5.67
CA ASP A 39 7.56 27.47 4.74
C ASP A 39 8.96 26.81 4.72
N GLU A 40 9.90 27.12 5.62
CA GLU A 40 11.28 26.58 5.66
C GLU A 40 11.46 25.41 6.65
N GLY A 41 10.43 25.00 7.40
CA GLY A 41 10.50 23.85 8.32
C GLY A 41 10.80 22.49 7.65
N ASP A 42 11.25 21.52 8.46
CA ASP A 42 11.52 20.14 8.02
C ASP A 42 10.41 19.16 8.44
N TYR A 43 10.41 17.96 7.83
CA TYR A 43 9.66 16.84 8.38
C TYR A 43 10.30 16.40 9.69
N ASP A 44 9.62 16.67 10.80
CA ASP A 44 10.11 16.39 12.13
C ASP A 44 8.95 15.98 13.03
N LEU A 45 9.09 14.81 13.68
CA LEU A 45 8.14 14.27 14.64
C LEU A 45 8.54 14.61 16.08
N ASP A 46 9.23 15.74 16.30
CA ASP A 46 9.56 16.26 17.63
C ASP A 46 8.30 16.29 18.52
N PRO A 47 8.30 15.58 19.67
CA PRO A 47 7.22 15.61 20.64
C PRO A 47 6.79 17.02 21.07
N SER A 48 7.67 18.02 20.98
CA SER A 48 7.32 19.42 21.30
C SER A 48 6.31 20.04 20.33
N LYS A 49 6.20 19.51 19.11
CA LYS A 49 5.25 19.93 18.06
C LYS A 49 3.93 19.16 18.07
N GLU A 50 3.78 18.19 18.97
CA GLU A 50 2.56 17.39 19.10
C GLU A 50 1.41 18.25 19.62
N ILE A 51 0.33 18.36 18.83
CA ILE A 51 -0.86 19.12 19.24
C ILE A 51 -1.92 18.26 19.92
N ALA A 52 -1.77 16.92 19.86
CA ALA A 52 -2.65 15.97 20.51
C ALA A 52 -2.05 14.56 20.52
N SER A 53 -2.38 13.79 21.56
CA SER A 53 -2.21 12.34 21.54
C SER A 53 -3.30 11.61 22.30
N VAL A 54 -3.49 10.34 21.92
CA VAL A 54 -4.36 9.41 22.65
C VAL A 54 -3.81 8.00 22.54
N SER A 55 -3.68 7.30 23.67
CA SER A 55 -3.33 5.89 23.69
C SER A 55 -4.60 5.05 23.67
N LEU A 56 -4.72 4.16 22.68
CA LEU A 56 -5.94 3.39 22.44
C LEU A 56 -5.66 2.01 21.85
N LYS A 57 -6.61 1.10 22.05
CA LYS A 57 -6.64 -0.24 21.48
C LYS A 57 -7.99 -0.39 20.77
N PRO A 58 -8.14 0.15 19.55
CA PRO A 58 -9.42 0.26 18.88
C PRO A 58 -9.82 -1.11 18.30
N GLU A 59 -11.12 -1.40 18.37
CA GLU A 59 -11.76 -2.53 17.70
C GLU A 59 -12.44 -2.06 16.40
N SER A 60 -12.79 -3.01 15.53
CA SER A 60 -13.47 -2.70 14.28
C SER A 60 -14.82 -2.01 14.55
N GLY A 61 -15.01 -0.83 13.95
CA GLY A 61 -16.22 -0.01 14.11
C GLY A 61 -16.09 1.08 15.17
N ASP A 62 -15.00 1.12 15.93
CA ASP A 62 -14.78 2.19 16.90
C ASP A 62 -14.62 3.56 16.25
N THR A 63 -15.14 4.59 16.93
CA THR A 63 -14.86 5.99 16.60
C THR A 63 -13.79 6.53 17.53
N ILE A 64 -12.66 6.94 16.95
CA ILE A 64 -11.54 7.54 17.69
C ILE A 64 -11.82 9.03 17.91
N LYS A 65 -11.82 9.47 19.16
CA LYS A 65 -11.93 10.89 19.54
C LYS A 65 -10.60 11.38 20.08
N ILE A 66 -10.00 12.37 19.41
CA ILE A 66 -8.73 12.97 19.81
C ILE A 66 -9.02 14.40 20.25
N LYS A 67 -8.73 14.72 21.51
CA LYS A 67 -8.82 16.09 22.02
C LYS A 67 -7.46 16.77 21.84
N PHE A 68 -7.46 17.95 21.24
CA PHE A 68 -6.25 18.76 21.11
C PHE A 68 -5.83 19.34 22.46
N ASN A 69 -4.51 19.44 22.66
CA ASN A 69 -3.89 19.91 23.90
C ASN A 69 -4.29 21.37 24.19
N ASP A 70 -4.28 22.19 23.13
CA ASP A 70 -4.64 23.59 23.16
C ASP A 70 -5.77 23.90 22.17
N VAL A 71 -6.43 25.04 22.39
CA VAL A 71 -7.42 25.57 21.46
C VAL A 71 -6.68 26.10 20.22
N LEU A 72 -6.92 25.49 19.06
CA LEU A 72 -6.28 25.90 17.79
C LEU A 72 -6.84 27.21 17.20
N PHE A 73 -7.92 27.72 17.78
CA PHE A 73 -8.68 28.87 17.29
C PHE A 73 -8.49 30.06 18.24
N GLY A 74 -7.94 31.16 17.73
CA GLY A 74 -7.93 32.43 18.44
C GLY A 74 -9.31 33.10 18.45
N PRO A 75 -9.50 34.15 19.27
CA PRO A 75 -10.76 34.90 19.35
C PRO A 75 -11.02 35.81 18.13
N GLU A 76 -10.08 35.91 17.18
CA GLU A 76 -10.24 36.75 16.00
C GLU A 76 -11.01 36.03 14.88
N ASP A 77 -12.23 36.50 14.61
CA ASP A 77 -13.13 35.94 13.60
C ASP A 77 -12.60 36.04 12.17
N SER A 78 -11.58 36.87 11.91
CA SER A 78 -11.04 37.15 10.58
C SER A 78 -10.44 35.91 9.89
N LEU A 79 -9.95 34.94 10.68
CA LEU A 79 -9.37 33.69 10.18
C LEU A 79 -10.41 32.58 9.93
N LEU A 80 -11.68 32.80 10.30
CA LEU A 80 -12.77 31.84 10.12
C LEU A 80 -13.82 32.28 9.09
N VAL A 81 -13.60 33.43 8.43
CA VAL A 81 -14.56 34.02 7.48
C VAL A 81 -14.74 33.20 6.20
N ASN A 82 -13.73 32.44 5.77
CA ASN A 82 -13.78 31.59 4.59
C ASN A 82 -12.67 30.53 4.61
N ASN A 83 -12.70 29.60 3.64
CA ASN A 83 -11.74 28.51 3.53
C ASN A 83 -10.29 28.97 3.38
N ASN A 84 -10.02 30.04 2.62
CA ASN A 84 -8.65 30.52 2.42
C ASN A 84 -8.06 31.07 3.73
N ALA A 85 -8.87 31.83 4.48
CA ALA A 85 -8.47 32.34 5.79
C ALA A 85 -8.25 31.19 6.78
N PHE A 86 -9.14 30.19 6.80
CA PHE A 86 -8.98 29.00 7.64
C PHE A 86 -7.72 28.21 7.28
N GLN A 87 -7.43 28.05 5.99
CA GLN A 87 -6.24 27.34 5.51
C GLN A 87 -4.95 28.08 5.80
N SER A 88 -4.95 29.39 6.03
CA SER A 88 -3.76 30.07 6.57
C SER A 88 -3.47 29.66 8.01
N LEU A 89 -4.50 29.37 8.82
CA LEU A 89 -4.37 28.94 10.21
C LEU A 89 -4.04 27.44 10.31
N ILE A 90 -4.80 26.59 9.62
CA ILE A 90 -4.64 25.14 9.61
C ILE A 90 -4.57 24.65 8.16
N ARG A 91 -3.36 24.30 7.71
CA ARG A 91 -3.13 23.76 6.35
C ARG A 91 -3.43 22.28 6.25
N GLY A 92 -3.38 21.56 7.37
CA GLY A 92 -3.77 20.16 7.47
C GLY A 92 -3.30 19.52 8.77
N PHE A 93 -3.64 18.25 8.93
CA PHE A 93 -3.23 17.43 10.06
C PHE A 93 -2.39 16.25 9.57
N TYR A 94 -1.29 15.98 10.27
CA TYR A 94 -0.52 14.77 10.12
C TYR A 94 -0.82 13.86 11.31
N ILE A 95 -1.40 12.69 11.02
CA ILE A 95 -1.79 11.69 12.03
C ILE A 95 -0.86 10.49 11.88
N THR A 96 -0.22 10.09 12.97
CA THR A 96 0.69 8.94 13.02
C THR A 96 0.54 8.19 14.34
N THR A 97 1.26 7.09 14.49
CA THR A 97 1.31 6.31 15.73
C THR A 97 2.74 6.15 16.22
N ASP A 98 2.90 5.75 17.48
CA ASP A 98 4.16 5.24 17.98
C ASP A 98 4.57 3.94 17.25
N THR A 99 5.87 3.76 17.08
CA THR A 99 6.46 2.53 16.53
C THR A 99 6.57 1.47 17.63
N THR A 100 5.44 0.86 17.99
CA THR A 100 5.41 -0.24 18.97
C THR A 100 5.66 -1.59 18.30
N ASN A 101 6.39 -2.47 18.98
CA ASN A 101 6.55 -3.87 18.58
C ASN A 101 6.30 -4.79 19.79
N PRO A 102 5.20 -5.57 19.81
CA PRO A 102 4.16 -5.65 18.78
C PRO A 102 3.33 -4.36 18.68
N GLY A 103 2.83 -4.06 17.48
CA GLY A 103 1.94 -2.94 17.15
C GLY A 103 0.86 -3.37 16.16
N GLY A 104 0.20 -2.43 15.50
CA GLY A 104 -0.86 -2.71 14.52
C GLY A 104 -1.11 -1.56 13.55
N ILE A 105 -1.88 -1.82 12.50
CA ILE A 105 -2.23 -0.81 11.49
C ILE A 105 -3.70 -0.48 11.59
N PHE A 106 -4.02 0.81 11.65
CA PHE A 106 -5.37 1.32 11.71
C PHE A 106 -5.86 1.70 10.32
N TYR A 107 -7.09 1.26 9.99
CA TYR A 107 -7.79 1.70 8.78
C TYR A 107 -8.83 2.74 9.19
N LEU A 108 -8.63 3.97 8.72
CA LEU A 108 -9.53 5.09 9.00
C LEU A 108 -10.38 5.39 7.78
N ASP A 109 -11.70 5.45 7.97
CA ASP A 109 -12.64 5.86 6.93
C ASP A 109 -12.75 7.39 6.90
N PHE A 110 -11.99 8.04 6.02
CA PHE A 110 -12.02 9.49 5.84
C PHE A 110 -13.26 10.01 5.09
N LEU A 111 -14.09 9.12 4.52
CA LEU A 111 -15.35 9.50 3.88
C LEU A 111 -16.54 9.41 4.85
N SER A 112 -16.35 8.77 6.01
CA SER A 112 -17.35 8.72 7.07
C SER A 112 -17.67 10.13 7.59
N PRO A 113 -18.97 10.48 7.80
CA PRO A 113 -19.35 11.71 8.49
C PRO A 113 -18.83 11.82 9.92
N ALA A 114 -18.35 10.71 10.52
CA ALA A 114 -17.70 10.70 11.82
C ALA A 114 -16.26 11.25 11.76
N THR A 115 -15.63 11.27 10.59
CA THR A 115 -14.27 11.79 10.39
C THR A 115 -14.33 13.29 10.11
N LYS A 116 -14.22 14.05 11.19
CA LYS A 116 -14.40 15.51 11.20
C LYS A 116 -13.59 16.16 12.32
N LEU A 117 -13.35 17.45 12.18
CA LEU A 117 -12.90 18.29 13.28
C LEU A 117 -14.12 19.02 13.85
N THR A 118 -14.36 18.91 15.15
CA THR A 118 -15.45 19.61 15.83
C THR A 118 -14.89 20.68 16.76
N LEU A 119 -15.30 21.93 16.53
CA LEU A 119 -15.08 23.05 17.45
C LEU A 119 -16.27 23.13 18.41
N TYR A 120 -16.02 23.09 19.71
CA TYR A 120 -17.01 23.39 20.74
C TYR A 120 -16.81 24.82 21.26
N TYR A 121 -17.88 25.60 21.35
CA TYR A 121 -17.84 27.01 21.74
C TYR A 121 -19.11 27.42 22.48
N ASN A 122 -19.06 28.53 23.22
CA ASN A 122 -20.16 29.05 24.04
C ASN A 122 -20.85 27.95 24.89
N ASP A 123 -20.03 27.08 25.50
CA ASP A 123 -20.37 25.93 26.35
C ASP A 123 -21.20 24.80 25.73
N SER A 124 -22.15 25.10 24.85
CA SER A 124 -23.15 24.16 24.32
C SER A 124 -23.22 24.09 22.81
N LEU A 125 -22.53 24.99 22.10
CA LEU A 125 -22.55 25.04 20.64
C LEU A 125 -21.37 24.26 20.07
N SER A 126 -21.57 23.74 18.87
CA SER A 126 -20.53 23.03 18.12
C SER A 126 -20.60 23.33 16.64
N PHE A 127 -19.44 23.37 15.99
CA PHE A 127 -19.33 23.49 14.54
C PHE A 127 -18.42 22.37 14.00
N ASP A 128 -18.88 21.70 12.94
CA ASP A 128 -18.17 20.59 12.32
C ASP A 128 -17.48 21.01 11.02
N PHE A 129 -16.16 20.93 11.00
CA PHE A 129 -15.34 20.98 9.79
C PHE A 129 -15.28 19.56 9.19
N LYS A 130 -16.00 19.38 8.07
CA LYS A 130 -16.12 18.09 7.39
C LYS A 130 -14.96 17.84 6.44
N ILE A 131 -14.46 16.61 6.41
CA ILE A 131 -13.55 16.12 5.37
C ILE A 131 -14.41 15.58 4.22
N ASN A 132 -14.11 15.96 2.98
CA ASN A 132 -14.87 15.53 1.80
C ASN A 132 -13.97 15.47 0.54
N SER A 133 -14.57 15.30 -0.64
CA SER A 133 -13.83 15.19 -1.91
C SER A 133 -13.01 16.43 -2.30
N ALA A 134 -13.26 17.59 -1.67
CA ALA A 134 -12.42 18.77 -1.85
C ALA A 134 -11.20 18.78 -0.93
N SER A 135 -11.17 17.95 0.11
CA SER A 135 -10.03 17.80 1.03
C SER A 135 -8.95 16.91 0.42
N ALA A 136 -7.69 17.29 0.57
CA ALA A 136 -6.57 16.45 0.21
C ALA A 136 -6.29 15.44 1.33
N THR A 137 -6.14 14.15 0.98
CA THR A 137 -5.79 13.08 1.92
C THR A 137 -4.70 12.21 1.32
N ILE A 138 -3.63 11.96 2.07
CA ILE A 138 -2.45 11.24 1.58
C ILE A 138 -1.99 10.29 2.68
N ASN A 139 -1.70 9.04 2.32
CA ASN A 139 -1.07 8.08 3.21
C ASN A 139 0.45 8.09 3.00
N HIS A 140 1.20 8.23 4.10
CA HIS A 140 2.64 8.06 4.12
C HIS A 140 2.98 6.66 4.64
N PHE A 141 3.92 5.97 4.00
CA PHE A 141 4.40 4.66 4.43
C PHE A 141 5.92 4.63 4.50
N GLU A 142 6.45 4.13 5.60
CA GLU A 142 7.87 3.90 5.82
C GLU A 142 8.06 2.47 6.33
N HIS A 143 9.01 1.74 5.74
CA HIS A 143 9.34 0.37 6.13
C HIS A 143 10.81 0.31 6.53
N SER A 144 11.09 -0.37 7.64
CA SER A 144 12.45 -0.80 7.98
C SER A 144 12.56 -2.29 7.77
N TYR A 145 13.46 -2.70 6.87
CA TYR A 145 13.77 -4.10 6.61
C TYR A 145 15.04 -4.56 7.35
N SER A 146 15.64 -3.70 8.18
CA SER A 146 16.93 -3.99 8.81
C SER A 146 16.86 -5.25 9.68
N GLY A 147 17.81 -6.16 9.48
CA GLY A 147 17.88 -7.44 10.17
C GLY A 147 16.87 -8.49 9.69
N THR A 148 16.23 -8.28 8.53
CA THR A 148 15.24 -9.23 7.97
C THR A 148 15.76 -9.90 6.70
N GLU A 149 15.16 -11.03 6.32
CA GLU A 149 15.40 -11.69 5.02
C GLU A 149 14.98 -10.82 3.82
N VAL A 150 14.15 -9.79 4.02
CA VAL A 150 13.81 -8.85 2.96
C VAL A 150 15.00 -7.93 2.68
N GLU A 151 15.71 -7.47 3.71
CA GLU A 151 16.93 -6.66 3.53
C GLU A 151 18.02 -7.44 2.79
N SER A 152 18.23 -8.73 3.11
CA SER A 152 19.20 -9.55 2.40
C SER A 152 18.89 -9.65 0.90
N GLN A 153 17.62 -9.84 0.52
CA GLN A 153 17.18 -9.90 -0.87
C GLN A 153 17.20 -8.56 -1.59
N LEU A 154 16.94 -7.45 -0.88
CA LEU A 154 17.06 -6.10 -1.44
C LEU A 154 18.52 -5.73 -1.72
N ASN A 155 19.45 -6.20 -0.88
CA ASN A 155 20.89 -6.02 -1.07
C ASN A 155 21.45 -6.96 -2.15
N ASP A 156 20.95 -8.19 -2.24
CA ASP A 156 21.33 -9.17 -3.25
C ASP A 156 20.12 -10.00 -3.73
N SER A 157 19.64 -9.66 -4.93
CA SER A 157 18.49 -10.33 -5.53
C SER A 157 18.69 -11.82 -5.83
N THR A 158 19.93 -12.35 -5.81
CA THR A 158 20.21 -13.77 -6.04
C THR A 158 19.88 -14.65 -4.84
N VAL A 159 19.75 -14.05 -3.64
CA VAL A 159 19.35 -14.74 -2.41
C VAL A 159 17.85 -15.06 -2.40
N GLY A 160 17.06 -14.33 -3.19
CA GLY A 160 15.60 -14.42 -3.25
C GLY A 160 15.06 -15.49 -4.21
N ASP A 161 15.44 -16.75 -4.04
CA ASP A 161 14.96 -17.83 -4.92
C ASP A 161 14.19 -18.95 -4.21
N SER A 162 14.36 -19.13 -2.90
CA SER A 162 13.56 -20.10 -2.13
C SER A 162 12.27 -19.51 -1.58
N LEU A 163 12.33 -18.35 -0.93
CA LEU A 163 11.17 -17.60 -0.47
C LEU A 163 11.30 -16.17 -0.94
N VAL A 164 10.19 -15.57 -1.38
CA VAL A 164 10.15 -14.18 -1.81
C VAL A 164 8.93 -13.49 -1.22
N TYR A 165 8.91 -12.18 -1.29
CA TYR A 165 8.01 -11.34 -0.50
C TYR A 165 7.25 -10.37 -1.39
N VAL A 166 5.96 -10.19 -1.07
CA VAL A 166 5.12 -9.15 -1.66
C VAL A 166 4.37 -8.44 -0.55
N GLN A 167 4.44 -7.11 -0.55
CA GLN A 167 3.90 -6.27 0.52
C GLN A 167 3.29 -4.99 -0.07
N ALA A 168 2.07 -4.68 0.39
CA ALA A 168 1.37 -3.45 0.07
C ALA A 168 2.03 -2.21 0.71
N MET A 169 1.35 -1.05 0.70
CA MET A 169 1.79 0.17 1.38
C MET A 169 3.18 0.65 0.92
N ALA A 170 3.45 0.62 -0.38
CA ALA A 170 4.77 0.92 -0.96
C ALA A 170 5.91 0.05 -0.38
N GLY A 171 5.58 -1.18 0.02
CA GLY A 171 6.55 -2.19 0.41
C GLY A 171 7.23 -2.84 -0.80
N VAL A 172 7.62 -4.10 -0.65
CA VAL A 172 8.35 -4.83 -1.68
C VAL A 172 7.44 -5.51 -2.71
N LYS A 173 7.97 -5.66 -3.92
CA LYS A 173 7.40 -6.45 -5.01
C LYS A 173 8.39 -7.53 -5.44
N THR A 174 7.88 -8.64 -5.98
CA THR A 174 8.72 -9.74 -6.47
C THR A 174 8.88 -9.65 -7.98
N LYS A 175 10.10 -9.79 -8.50
CA LYS A 175 10.35 -9.96 -9.94
C LYS A 175 10.43 -11.45 -10.29
N ILE A 176 9.66 -11.87 -11.29
CA ILE A 176 9.56 -13.25 -11.78
C ILE A 176 10.19 -13.29 -13.16
N ASN A 177 11.20 -14.13 -13.34
CA ASN A 177 11.89 -14.31 -14.62
C ASN A 177 11.61 -15.71 -15.17
N PHE A 178 11.58 -15.83 -16.50
CA PHE A 178 11.45 -17.12 -17.20
C PHE A 178 12.72 -17.45 -17.98
N PRO A 179 13.90 -17.59 -17.32
CA PRO A 179 15.21 -17.58 -18.00
C PRO A 179 15.40 -18.72 -19.00
N PHE A 180 14.68 -19.82 -18.83
CA PHE A 180 14.80 -21.01 -19.68
C PHE A 180 13.69 -21.12 -20.74
N LEU A 181 12.77 -20.17 -20.82
CA LEU A 181 11.58 -20.26 -21.68
C LEU A 181 11.93 -20.35 -23.17
N SER A 182 12.79 -19.45 -23.65
CA SER A 182 13.19 -19.41 -25.06
C SER A 182 14.01 -20.63 -25.47
N GLU A 183 14.91 -21.11 -24.59
CA GLU A 183 15.70 -22.31 -24.88
C GLU A 183 14.82 -23.58 -24.87
N TRP A 184 13.85 -23.65 -23.95
CA TRP A 184 12.88 -24.76 -23.89
C TRP A 184 12.07 -24.89 -25.18
N ALA A 185 11.62 -23.79 -25.78
CA ALA A 185 10.80 -23.79 -26.99
C ALA A 185 11.61 -23.76 -28.31
N LYS A 186 12.94 -23.70 -28.25
CA LYS A 186 13.80 -23.38 -29.41
C LYS A 186 13.66 -24.34 -30.60
N ASN A 187 13.40 -25.61 -30.34
CA ASN A 187 13.38 -26.67 -31.36
C ASN A 187 11.96 -27.11 -31.75
N GLU A 188 10.92 -26.52 -31.15
CA GLU A 188 9.55 -26.89 -31.41
C GLU A 188 8.77 -25.65 -31.87
N ASN A 189 8.01 -25.80 -32.95
CA ASN A 189 7.02 -24.81 -33.32
C ASN A 189 5.75 -25.11 -32.51
N ILE A 190 5.45 -24.30 -31.50
CA ILE A 190 4.34 -24.58 -30.57
C ILE A 190 3.32 -23.44 -30.54
N ALA A 191 2.04 -23.80 -30.48
CA ALA A 191 0.96 -22.89 -30.13
C ALA A 191 0.64 -23.02 -28.64
N ILE A 192 0.69 -21.90 -27.90
CA ILE A 192 0.35 -21.88 -26.47
C ILE A 192 -1.17 -21.81 -26.32
N ASN A 193 -1.78 -22.88 -25.78
CA ASN A 193 -3.22 -22.93 -25.51
C ASN A 193 -3.55 -22.35 -24.13
N LYS A 194 -2.67 -22.59 -23.14
CA LYS A 194 -2.80 -22.10 -21.77
C LYS A 194 -1.42 -21.97 -21.12
N ALA A 195 -1.23 -20.93 -20.32
CA ALA A 195 -0.05 -20.79 -19.47
C ALA A 195 -0.47 -20.34 -18.07
N GLU A 196 -0.38 -21.23 -17.09
CA GLU A 196 -0.78 -20.96 -15.71
C GLU A 196 0.44 -20.77 -14.82
N LEU A 197 0.64 -19.54 -14.34
CA LEU A 197 1.59 -19.26 -13.26
C LEU A 197 0.90 -19.50 -11.92
N VAL A 198 1.38 -20.50 -11.18
CA VAL A 198 0.86 -20.90 -9.87
C VAL A 198 1.85 -20.47 -8.79
N ILE A 199 1.38 -19.63 -7.87
CA ILE A 199 2.15 -19.07 -6.77
C ILE A 199 1.52 -19.57 -5.48
N THR A 200 2.32 -20.20 -4.62
CA THR A 200 1.85 -20.77 -3.35
C THR A 200 2.34 -19.91 -2.19
N VAL A 201 1.43 -19.55 -1.29
CA VAL A 201 1.73 -18.82 -0.05
C VAL A 201 2.29 -19.78 0.99
N LEU A 202 3.37 -19.36 1.65
CA LEU A 202 3.86 -20.01 2.86
C LEU A 202 2.95 -19.63 4.03
N ASP A 203 2.23 -20.61 4.56
CA ASP A 203 1.47 -20.41 5.79
C ASP A 203 2.32 -20.74 7.02
N GLY A 204 2.81 -19.68 7.68
CA GLY A 204 3.53 -19.77 8.96
C GLY A 204 2.62 -19.90 10.18
N GLY A 205 1.32 -20.19 10.00
CA GLY A 205 0.32 -20.24 11.07
C GLY A 205 -0.24 -18.86 11.45
N THR A 206 0.05 -17.83 10.66
CA THR A 206 -0.33 -16.43 10.95
C THR A 206 -1.41 -15.90 10.01
N LEU A 207 -1.91 -16.69 9.05
CA LEU A 207 -2.88 -16.21 8.06
C LEU A 207 -4.22 -15.74 8.65
N LEU A 208 -4.57 -16.17 9.87
CA LEU A 208 -5.75 -15.67 10.57
C LEU A 208 -5.58 -14.24 11.10
N THR A 209 -4.36 -13.88 11.52
CA THR A 209 -4.05 -12.56 12.10
C THR A 209 -3.42 -11.61 11.09
N HIS A 210 -2.73 -12.15 10.09
CA HIS A 210 -2.05 -11.45 9.02
C HIS A 210 -2.44 -12.12 7.69
N PRO A 211 -3.67 -11.85 7.19
CA PRO A 211 -4.15 -12.47 5.98
C PRO A 211 -3.27 -12.09 4.78
N SER A 212 -3.21 -13.02 3.82
CA SER A 212 -2.64 -12.73 2.52
C SER A 212 -3.48 -11.69 1.76
N PRO A 213 -2.90 -10.94 0.81
CA PRO A 213 -3.66 -10.07 -0.07
C PRO A 213 -4.79 -10.83 -0.77
N GLU A 214 -5.99 -10.27 -0.86
CA GLU A 214 -7.10 -10.94 -1.55
C GLU A 214 -6.83 -11.13 -3.04
N ALA A 215 -6.03 -10.23 -3.62
CA ALA A 215 -5.59 -10.31 -4.99
C ALA A 215 -4.13 -9.84 -5.14
N LEU A 216 -3.44 -10.42 -6.11
CA LEU A 216 -2.14 -9.99 -6.61
C LEU A 216 -2.22 -9.75 -8.12
N PHE A 217 -1.39 -8.86 -8.64
CA PHE A 217 -1.32 -8.54 -10.08
C PHE A 217 0.09 -8.83 -10.62
N LEU A 218 0.19 -9.19 -11.90
CA LEU A 218 1.44 -9.24 -12.64
C LEU A 218 1.50 -8.07 -13.62
N LEU A 219 2.54 -7.25 -13.49
CA LEU A 219 2.86 -6.18 -14.44
C LEU A 219 4.11 -6.56 -15.23
N GLY A 220 4.21 -6.11 -16.49
CA GLY A 220 5.45 -6.23 -17.26
C GLY A 220 6.61 -5.54 -16.53
N ALA A 221 7.78 -6.19 -16.48
CA ALA A 221 8.98 -5.61 -15.89
C ALA A 221 9.84 -4.82 -16.90
N GLY A 222 9.45 -4.83 -18.17
CA GLY A 222 10.07 -4.06 -19.25
C GLY A 222 9.43 -2.67 -19.43
N ALA A 223 9.55 -2.12 -20.64
CA ALA A 223 9.05 -0.77 -20.95
C ALA A 223 7.52 -0.63 -20.84
N ASN A 224 6.76 -1.70 -21.10
CA ASN A 224 5.31 -1.70 -20.95
C ASN A 224 4.90 -2.49 -19.69
N PRO A 225 4.30 -1.83 -18.69
CA PRO A 225 3.85 -2.51 -17.48
C PRO A 225 2.53 -3.28 -17.67
N LEU A 226 1.76 -3.01 -18.72
CA LEU A 226 0.49 -3.69 -18.97
C LEU A 226 0.72 -4.93 -19.84
N THR A 227 0.27 -6.09 -19.35
CA THR A 227 0.24 -7.32 -20.12
C THR A 227 -1.11 -7.47 -20.82
N ASN A 228 -1.13 -8.05 -22.02
CA ASN A 228 -2.38 -8.28 -22.73
C ASN A 228 -3.33 -9.24 -22.00
N ASP A 229 -2.78 -10.17 -21.20
CA ASP A 229 -3.61 -11.04 -20.35
C ASP A 229 -4.32 -10.25 -19.23
N LEU A 230 -3.67 -9.24 -18.64
CA LEU A 230 -4.29 -8.39 -17.61
C LEU A 230 -5.47 -7.59 -18.17
N LEU A 231 -5.39 -7.15 -19.43
CA LEU A 231 -6.43 -6.36 -20.09
C LEU A 231 -7.71 -7.15 -20.41
N GLU A 232 -7.65 -8.49 -20.42
CA GLU A 232 -8.83 -9.36 -20.55
C GLU A 232 -9.69 -9.40 -19.28
N GLY A 233 -9.19 -8.83 -18.18
CA GLY A 233 -9.90 -8.71 -16.91
C GLY A 233 -9.70 -9.89 -15.97
N VAL A 234 -10.07 -9.68 -14.70
CA VAL A 234 -9.79 -10.59 -13.57
C VAL A 234 -10.33 -12.01 -13.79
N SER A 235 -11.47 -12.16 -14.48
CA SER A 235 -12.08 -13.48 -14.73
C SER A 235 -11.21 -14.36 -15.63
N TYR A 236 -10.47 -13.78 -16.57
CA TYR A 236 -9.52 -14.49 -17.43
C TYR A 236 -8.13 -14.55 -16.80
N PHE A 237 -7.64 -13.39 -16.34
CA PHE A 237 -6.27 -13.22 -15.86
C PHE A 237 -6.00 -13.94 -14.54
N GLY A 238 -6.99 -13.99 -13.64
CA GLY A 238 -6.86 -14.57 -12.31
C GLY A 238 -6.23 -13.62 -11.29
N GLY A 239 -5.39 -14.18 -10.41
CA GLY A 239 -4.70 -13.44 -9.35
C GLY A 239 -5.48 -13.27 -8.05
N THR A 240 -6.67 -13.86 -7.93
CA THR A 240 -7.42 -13.94 -6.65
C THR A 240 -6.85 -15.03 -5.76
N TYR A 241 -6.78 -14.78 -4.45
CA TYR A 241 -6.31 -15.74 -3.47
C TYR A 241 -7.34 -16.85 -3.24
N ASP A 242 -6.92 -18.11 -3.39
CA ASP A 242 -7.69 -19.29 -3.02
C ASP A 242 -7.29 -19.74 -1.61
N LEU A 243 -8.22 -19.60 -0.66
CA LEU A 243 -8.02 -19.96 0.75
C LEU A 243 -7.79 -21.47 0.96
N ALA A 244 -8.41 -22.33 0.14
CA ALA A 244 -8.34 -23.78 0.31
C ALA A 244 -6.99 -24.32 -0.18
N SER A 245 -6.53 -23.84 -1.33
CA SER A 245 -5.25 -24.25 -1.92
C SER A 245 -4.07 -23.38 -1.49
N LYS A 246 -4.33 -22.23 -0.84
CA LYS A 246 -3.35 -21.21 -0.44
C LYS A 246 -2.53 -20.69 -1.63
N GLN A 247 -3.19 -20.50 -2.77
CA GLN A 247 -2.55 -20.18 -4.04
C GLN A 247 -3.15 -18.94 -4.72
N TYR A 248 -2.32 -18.31 -5.54
CA TYR A 248 -2.73 -17.44 -6.63
C TYR A 248 -2.44 -18.14 -7.95
N LYS A 249 -3.36 -18.02 -8.89
CA LYS A 249 -3.18 -18.55 -10.25
C LYS A 249 -3.40 -17.44 -11.26
N PHE A 250 -2.47 -17.31 -12.19
CA PHE A 250 -2.55 -16.37 -13.29
C PHE A 250 -2.54 -17.08 -14.61
N ASN A 251 -3.43 -16.68 -15.52
CA ASN A 251 -3.32 -17.07 -16.92
C ASN A 251 -2.50 -16.02 -17.68
N ILE A 252 -1.35 -16.43 -18.22
CA ILE A 252 -0.39 -15.56 -18.91
C ILE A 252 -0.05 -16.09 -20.31
N ALA A 253 -1.01 -16.75 -20.95
CA ALA A 253 -0.82 -17.42 -22.24
C ALA A 253 -0.33 -16.45 -23.32
N ARG A 254 -0.89 -15.23 -23.38
CA ARG A 254 -0.48 -14.24 -24.37
C ARG A 254 0.93 -13.72 -24.10
N HIS A 255 1.24 -13.42 -22.85
CA HIS A 255 2.58 -12.97 -22.47
C HIS A 255 3.67 -14.00 -22.84
N ILE A 256 3.44 -15.28 -22.57
CA ILE A 256 4.37 -16.35 -22.98
C ILE A 256 4.49 -16.44 -24.50
N HIS A 257 3.36 -16.37 -25.22
CA HIS A 257 3.36 -16.43 -26.68
C HIS A 257 4.07 -15.21 -27.31
N GLU A 258 3.90 -14.02 -26.74
CA GLU A 258 4.56 -12.79 -27.18
C GLU A 258 6.08 -12.86 -27.03
N ILE A 259 6.56 -13.42 -25.91
CA ILE A 259 8.00 -13.65 -25.69
C ILE A 259 8.57 -14.61 -26.74
N LEU A 260 7.86 -15.71 -27.01
CA LEU A 260 8.36 -16.74 -27.90
C LEU A 260 8.29 -16.36 -29.38
N TYR A 261 7.24 -15.64 -29.80
CA TYR A 261 6.90 -15.52 -31.24
C TYR A 261 6.60 -14.10 -31.73
N GLN A 262 6.45 -13.11 -30.86
CA GLN A 262 6.14 -11.73 -31.27
C GLN A 262 7.27 -10.73 -30.94
N GLY A 263 8.42 -11.25 -30.48
CA GLY A 263 9.61 -10.44 -30.21
C GLY A 263 9.54 -9.61 -28.93
N LEU A 264 8.64 -9.93 -28.00
CA LEU A 264 8.62 -9.30 -26.68
C LEU A 264 9.89 -9.72 -25.90
N PRO A 265 10.71 -8.77 -25.40
CA PRO A 265 11.82 -9.11 -24.54
C PRO A 265 11.36 -9.82 -23.26
N ASN A 266 12.09 -10.87 -22.85
CA ASN A 266 11.83 -11.59 -21.60
C ASN A 266 12.39 -10.84 -20.38
N ASP A 267 11.89 -9.62 -20.15
CA ASP A 267 12.31 -8.77 -19.04
C ASP A 267 11.74 -9.24 -17.69
N GLY A 268 10.81 -10.19 -17.71
CA GLY A 268 10.11 -10.74 -16.56
C GLY A 268 8.82 -10.00 -16.20
N LEU A 269 8.21 -10.41 -15.09
CA LEU A 269 6.98 -9.84 -14.54
C LEU A 269 7.22 -9.36 -13.09
N PHE A 270 6.61 -8.24 -12.71
CA PHE A 270 6.50 -7.82 -11.32
C PHE A 270 5.20 -8.31 -10.71
N LEU A 271 5.30 -9.13 -9.67
CA LEU A 271 4.19 -9.49 -8.80
C LEU A 271 4.02 -8.43 -7.72
N ILE A 272 2.84 -7.83 -7.68
CA ILE A 272 2.51 -6.72 -6.78
C ILE A 272 1.21 -6.99 -6.02
N VAL A 273 1.06 -6.33 -4.87
CA VAL A 273 -0.29 -6.02 -4.37
C VAL A 273 -0.81 -4.85 -5.22
N PRO A 274 -1.97 -4.95 -5.88
CA PRO A 274 -2.44 -3.90 -6.77
C PRO A 274 -2.87 -2.65 -5.99
N ASN A 275 -2.35 -1.45 -6.34
CA ASN A 275 -3.00 -0.18 -5.98
C ASN A 275 -4.10 0.11 -7.01
N ASN A 276 -5.15 0.79 -6.61
CA ASN A 276 -6.38 0.86 -7.41
C ASN A 276 -6.18 1.60 -8.75
N PHE A 277 -6.42 0.91 -9.87
CA PHE A 277 -7.27 1.44 -10.95
C PHE A 277 -8.60 0.67 -11.09
N LEU A 278 -8.73 -0.56 -10.53
CA LEU A 278 -9.98 -1.33 -10.52
C LEU A 278 -10.33 -2.07 -9.20
N VAL A 279 -9.44 -2.09 -8.19
CA VAL A 279 -9.69 -2.72 -6.87
C VAL A 279 -8.88 -2.00 -5.79
N THR A 280 -9.49 -1.71 -4.66
CA THR A 280 -9.01 -0.86 -3.54
C THR A 280 -7.88 -1.50 -2.69
N GLY A 281 -6.79 -1.97 -3.29
CA GLY A 281 -5.80 -2.81 -2.57
C GLY A 281 -4.64 -2.08 -1.90
N SER A 282 -3.64 -1.64 -2.65
CA SER A 282 -2.28 -1.49 -2.13
C SER A 282 -2.00 -0.20 -1.36
N VAL A 283 -2.93 0.76 -1.32
CA VAL A 283 -2.82 1.98 -0.50
C VAL A 283 -3.73 1.95 0.73
N VAL A 284 -4.60 0.94 0.85
CA VAL A 284 -5.57 0.79 1.96
C VAL A 284 -5.62 -0.63 2.51
N SER A 285 -4.63 -1.47 2.19
CA SER A 285 -4.43 -2.79 2.80
C SER A 285 -2.98 -2.90 3.25
N ALA A 286 -2.77 -3.43 4.44
CA ALA A 286 -1.47 -3.78 4.99
C ALA A 286 -1.10 -5.24 4.74
N ASN A 287 -1.92 -5.97 3.99
CA ASN A 287 -1.72 -7.40 3.78
C ASN A 287 -0.43 -7.63 2.99
N ARG A 288 0.20 -8.76 3.30
CA ARG A 288 1.48 -9.18 2.72
C ARG A 288 1.49 -10.70 2.61
N ALA A 289 2.32 -11.21 1.72
CA ALA A 289 2.51 -12.64 1.57
C ALA A 289 3.98 -13.00 1.47
N VAL A 290 4.33 -14.11 2.12
CA VAL A 290 5.56 -14.85 1.87
C VAL A 290 5.19 -15.97 0.89
N ILE A 291 5.88 -16.08 -0.23
CA ILE A 291 5.56 -17.03 -1.29
C ILE A 291 6.78 -17.88 -1.64
N GLY A 292 6.53 -19.08 -2.13
CA GLY A 292 7.60 -19.94 -2.64
C GLY A 292 8.20 -19.40 -3.93
N GLY A 293 9.52 -19.30 -3.98
CA GLY A 293 10.27 -18.95 -5.19
C GLY A 293 10.53 -20.16 -6.11
N GLY A 294 11.45 -20.00 -7.06
CA GLY A 294 11.77 -21.00 -8.09
C GLY A 294 12.53 -22.23 -7.56
N SER A 295 13.34 -22.07 -6.51
CA SER A 295 14.09 -23.20 -5.91
C SER A 295 13.44 -23.80 -4.68
N ASN A 296 12.31 -23.26 -4.19
CA ASN A 296 11.61 -23.84 -3.05
C ASN A 296 11.26 -25.32 -3.32
N SER A 297 11.44 -26.19 -2.32
CA SER A 297 11.23 -27.63 -2.48
C SER A 297 9.79 -28.08 -2.26
N SER A 298 9.00 -27.34 -1.48
CA SER A 298 7.64 -27.74 -1.08
C SER A 298 6.55 -26.89 -1.73
N ILE A 299 6.76 -25.57 -1.86
CA ILE A 299 5.78 -24.60 -2.36
C ILE A 299 6.27 -23.84 -3.59
N ARG A 300 7.12 -24.49 -4.40
CA ARG A 300 7.72 -23.92 -5.61
C ARG A 300 6.72 -23.18 -6.49
N MET A 301 7.12 -22.02 -6.99
CA MET A 301 6.41 -21.33 -8.08
C MET A 301 6.47 -22.16 -9.37
N LYS A 302 5.33 -22.33 -10.05
CA LYS A 302 5.22 -23.19 -11.25
C LYS A 302 4.61 -22.45 -12.42
N LEU A 303 5.21 -22.59 -13.60
CA LEU A 303 4.57 -22.24 -14.86
C LEU A 303 4.10 -23.54 -15.53
N ASN A 304 2.80 -23.77 -15.57
CA ASN A 304 2.20 -24.91 -16.25
C ASN A 304 1.79 -24.49 -17.66
N LEU A 305 2.38 -25.12 -18.68
CA LEU A 305 2.09 -24.84 -20.08
C LEU A 305 1.25 -25.97 -20.69
N THR A 306 0.17 -25.60 -21.37
CA THR A 306 -0.57 -26.48 -22.28
C THR A 306 -0.39 -25.94 -23.68
N TYR A 307 0.13 -26.75 -24.59
CA TYR A 307 0.50 -26.32 -25.93
C TYR A 307 0.24 -27.41 -26.97
N THR A 308 0.20 -27.01 -28.23
CA THR A 308 0.09 -27.90 -29.39
C THR A 308 1.36 -27.77 -30.21
N VAL A 309 1.99 -28.88 -30.58
CA VAL A 309 3.10 -28.90 -31.55
C VAL A 309 2.51 -28.76 -32.96
N LEU A 310 3.05 -27.83 -33.73
CA LEU A 310 2.60 -27.48 -35.09
C LEU A 310 3.38 -28.22 -36.19
#